data_AF-A6WB42-F1
#
_entry.id   AF-A6WB42-F1
#
_cell.length_a   1.000
_cell.length_b   1.000
_cell.length_c   1.000
_cell.angle_alpha   90.00
_cell.angle_beta   90.00
_cell.angle_gamma   90.00
#
_symmetry.space_group_name_H-M   'P 1'
#
loop_
_entity.id
_entity.type
_entity.pdbx_description
1 polymer ?
#
loop_
_entity_poly.entity_id
_entity_poly.type
_entity_poly.pdbx_seq_one_letter_code
_entity_poly.pdbx_strand_id
1 'polypeptide(L)'
;MSEATPDGRAPGRLDGRAVRPSGGRPDGRSVGAGNTGEQAGPVAVELMAALLSEAGSLAQEAHRLLSPVAAFRSTLRERLLADGQIVPFAHRAAALAPRHSVAAVDGGSVREHLYAADLMVAVAVAAEGMTSVGGHALPHRHWAHVREHESENDRLLSAAMASLELQLLADLSHEVRILDGSHSTPVIALSTALAVRSRAVAETAAELVTDEVVAAVRSLADPDQRTHPGEVVALPKADSAHAFAGLYRARYELDLPGGDRFLAAQVLEPGEMLHPRAATEVAGVHFTVSEEASKRVQEAASKLNQAIAPLRDAVGSGQLLVTYVKPASADTVLKVEFRVSEPLGDASTSVSSGMSSSTSSRALGEAQRLAGLLSAETPGPHLQEPFAQYAVDLVAKSVSVGAEALNQSMIAMLPPGSEDYLTLLARSYRTRTGGGSGGGGRGGSAHPGGAGRVGGSGGPGGSGGPAGGR
;
A
#
# COMPACT_ATOMS: atom_id res chain seq x y z
N MET A 1 -13.56 -49.84 39.76
CA MET A 1 -13.55 -50.38 38.39
C MET A 1 -12.64 -49.47 37.58
N SER A 2 -11.32 -49.51 37.76
CA SER A 2 -10.38 -50.65 37.66
C SER A 2 -10.09 -51.03 36.20
N GLU A 3 -8.86 -51.30 35.75
CA GLU A 3 -7.48 -51.09 36.27
C GLU A 3 -6.55 -51.40 35.06
N ALA A 4 -5.52 -50.60 34.75
CA ALA A 4 -4.10 -50.75 35.14
C ALA A 4 -3.27 -51.83 34.38
N THR A 5 -2.04 -51.44 33.99
CA THR A 5 -0.87 -52.19 33.46
C THR A 5 -0.15 -53.03 34.56
N PRO A 6 0.94 -53.84 34.34
CA PRO A 6 1.96 -53.98 33.24
C PRO A 6 1.95 -55.40 32.60
N ASP A 7 2.98 -56.09 32.05
CA ASP A 7 4.48 -56.03 31.88
C ASP A 7 4.85 -56.90 30.63
N GLY A 8 6.04 -56.94 29.98
CA GLY A 8 7.32 -56.24 30.11
C GLY A 8 8.51 -57.04 29.48
N ARG A 9 9.75 -56.67 29.86
CA ARG A 9 11.07 -57.34 29.64
C ARG A 9 11.66 -57.53 28.22
N ALA A 10 12.95 -57.19 28.12
CA ALA A 10 13.97 -57.66 27.16
C ALA A 10 15.01 -58.54 27.93
N PRO A 11 16.24 -58.87 27.46
CA PRO A 11 16.88 -58.68 26.14
C PRO A 11 17.58 -59.96 25.56
N GLY A 12 18.21 -59.85 24.39
CA GLY A 12 19.09 -60.87 23.80
C GLY A 12 20.42 -60.29 23.28
N ARG A 13 21.53 -61.03 23.46
CA ARG A 13 22.93 -60.62 23.21
C ARG A 13 23.67 -61.89 22.74
N LEU A 14 24.47 -61.94 21.67
CA LEU A 14 25.91 -61.58 21.61
C LEU A 14 26.49 -61.93 20.21
N ASP A 15 27.63 -61.31 19.86
CA ASP A 15 28.83 -61.79 19.13
C ASP A 15 28.76 -62.62 17.81
N GLY A 16 29.72 -62.37 16.90
CA GLY A 16 29.97 -63.19 15.71
C GLY A 16 31.07 -62.66 14.76
N ARG A 17 32.35 -62.96 15.02
CA ARG A 17 33.52 -62.41 14.30
C ARG A 17 33.62 -62.78 12.80
N ALA A 18 33.73 -61.73 11.97
CA ALA A 18 34.74 -61.49 10.92
C ALA A 18 35.34 -62.63 10.07
N VAL A 19 35.28 -62.45 8.73
CA VAL A 19 36.28 -62.96 7.77
C VAL A 19 36.62 -61.87 6.72
N ARG A 20 37.90 -61.77 6.37
CA ARG A 20 38.47 -61.11 5.16
C ARG A 20 39.16 -62.23 4.35
N PRO A 21 39.22 -62.20 3.00
CA PRO A 21 40.16 -61.28 2.34
C PRO A 21 39.89 -60.84 0.87
N SER A 22 40.73 -59.90 0.43
CA SER A 22 41.39 -59.77 -0.90
C SER A 22 40.60 -59.61 -2.21
N GLY A 23 41.05 -58.64 -3.02
CA GLY A 23 41.03 -58.74 -4.49
C GLY A 23 40.69 -57.43 -5.23
N GLY A 24 41.54 -57.02 -6.19
CA GLY A 24 41.16 -56.13 -7.29
C GLY A 24 41.33 -54.61 -7.10
N ARG A 25 42.38 -54.04 -7.70
CA ARG A 25 42.23 -52.82 -8.52
C ARG A 25 41.91 -53.24 -9.96
N PRO A 26 41.22 -52.41 -10.74
CA PRO A 26 41.95 -51.70 -11.80
C PRO A 26 41.65 -50.19 -11.84
N ASP A 27 42.45 -49.45 -12.60
CA ASP A 27 42.32 -48.01 -12.76
C ASP A 27 41.16 -47.62 -13.71
N GLY A 28 40.53 -46.46 -13.46
CA GLY A 28 39.47 -45.91 -14.30
C GLY A 28 39.44 -44.38 -14.24
N ARG A 29 39.58 -43.72 -15.39
CA ARG A 29 39.47 -42.25 -15.50
C ARG A 29 38.01 -41.83 -15.69
N SER A 30 37.52 -40.96 -14.81
CA SER A 30 36.49 -39.96 -15.12
C SER A 30 37.01 -38.60 -14.62
N VAL A 31 37.25 -37.63 -15.49
CA VAL A 31 36.22 -36.71 -16.05
C VAL A 31 35.48 -36.00 -14.93
N GLY A 32 35.94 -34.79 -14.60
CA GLY A 32 35.23 -33.90 -13.69
C GLY A 32 33.99 -33.32 -14.36
N ALA A 33 32.81 -33.72 -13.89
CA ALA A 33 31.56 -33.03 -14.20
C ALA A 33 31.37 -31.86 -13.22
N GLY A 34 30.93 -30.70 -13.72
CA GLY A 34 30.77 -29.51 -12.90
C GLY A 34 29.61 -29.64 -11.92
N ASN A 35 29.90 -29.75 -10.62
CA ASN A 35 28.86 -29.82 -9.59
C ASN A 35 28.47 -28.44 -9.06
N THR A 36 27.67 -27.72 -9.85
CA THR A 36 27.07 -26.43 -9.46
C THR A 36 25.61 -26.57 -9.01
N GLY A 37 25.03 -27.77 -9.07
CA GLY A 37 23.65 -28.05 -8.67
C GLY A 37 23.50 -28.42 -7.19
N GLU A 38 24.32 -29.34 -6.68
CA GLU A 38 24.12 -29.89 -5.32
C GLU A 38 24.44 -28.91 -4.20
N GLN A 39 25.26 -27.87 -4.45
CA GLN A 39 25.70 -26.93 -3.40
C GLN A 39 24.67 -25.84 -3.06
N ALA A 40 23.69 -25.56 -3.93
CA ALA A 40 22.66 -24.56 -3.66
C ALA A 40 21.64 -25.04 -2.61
N GLY A 41 21.34 -26.35 -2.58
CA GLY A 41 20.40 -26.96 -1.64
C GLY A 41 20.80 -26.80 -0.17
N PRO A 42 22.02 -27.22 0.24
CA PRO A 42 22.53 -27.04 1.60
C PRO A 42 22.48 -25.58 2.05
N VAL A 43 22.99 -24.64 1.25
CA VAL A 43 23.02 -23.21 1.61
C VAL A 43 21.60 -22.64 1.80
N ALA A 44 20.64 -23.04 0.97
CA ALA A 44 19.24 -22.63 1.14
C ALA A 44 18.62 -23.20 2.43
N VAL A 45 18.89 -24.47 2.76
CA VAL A 45 18.40 -25.12 3.99
C VAL A 45 19.07 -24.54 5.24
N GLU A 46 20.38 -24.28 5.20
CA GLU A 46 21.12 -23.64 6.28
C GLU A 46 20.65 -22.20 6.53
N LEU A 47 20.37 -21.42 5.47
CA LEU A 47 19.79 -20.09 5.58
C LEU A 47 18.38 -20.12 6.20
N MET A 48 17.52 -21.06 5.76
CA MET A 48 16.19 -21.21 6.38
C MET A 48 16.28 -21.63 7.85
N ALA A 49 17.20 -22.53 8.20
CA ALA A 49 17.43 -22.94 9.59
C ALA A 49 17.94 -21.78 10.46
N ALA A 50 18.84 -20.94 9.92
CA ALA A 50 19.34 -19.75 10.59
C ALA A 50 18.21 -18.73 10.85
N LEU A 51 17.42 -18.38 9.82
CA LEU A 51 16.29 -17.45 9.95
C LEU A 51 15.22 -17.97 10.94
N LEU A 52 14.92 -19.28 10.91
CA LEU A 52 13.98 -19.89 11.86
C LEU A 52 14.52 -19.90 13.30
N SER A 53 15.84 -19.89 13.51
CA SER A 53 16.44 -19.82 14.84
C SER A 53 16.20 -18.46 15.53
N GLU A 54 16.04 -17.37 14.75
CA GLU A 54 15.76 -16.03 15.28
C GLU A 54 14.30 -15.86 15.75
N ALA A 55 13.38 -16.75 15.33
CA ALA A 55 11.94 -16.61 15.57
C ALA A 55 11.57 -16.43 17.05
N GLY A 56 12.31 -17.05 17.98
CA GLY A 56 12.11 -16.89 19.42
C GLY A 56 12.48 -15.49 19.96
N SER A 57 13.45 -14.82 19.32
CA SER A 57 13.83 -13.43 19.64
C SER A 57 12.81 -12.45 19.05
N LEU A 58 12.47 -12.64 17.77
CA LEU A 58 11.50 -11.83 17.05
C LEU A 58 10.10 -11.87 17.70
N ALA A 59 9.68 -13.04 18.22
CA ALA A 59 8.43 -13.17 18.98
C ALA A 59 8.45 -12.37 20.30
N GLN A 60 9.58 -12.33 21.01
CA GLN A 60 9.72 -11.52 22.24
C GLN A 60 9.74 -10.02 21.94
N GLU A 61 10.37 -9.62 20.82
CA GLU A 61 10.37 -8.23 20.38
C GLU A 61 8.97 -7.77 19.95
N ALA A 62 8.27 -8.56 19.12
CA ALA A 62 6.88 -8.29 18.75
C ALA A 62 5.95 -8.24 19.97
N HIS A 63 6.12 -9.15 20.94
CA HIS A 63 5.37 -9.09 22.20
C HIS A 63 5.66 -7.80 22.98
N ARG A 64 6.92 -7.39 23.11
CA ARG A 64 7.33 -6.13 23.77
C ARG A 64 6.74 -4.90 23.07
N LEU A 65 6.66 -4.91 21.74
CA LEU A 65 6.12 -3.81 20.93
C LEU A 65 4.59 -3.69 21.01
N LEU A 66 3.86 -4.81 21.08
CA LEU A 66 2.40 -4.84 20.89
C LEU A 66 1.61 -5.05 22.18
N SER A 67 2.20 -5.67 23.21
CA SER A 67 1.51 -5.96 24.48
C SER A 67 1.00 -4.74 25.25
N PRO A 68 1.62 -3.52 25.22
CA PRO A 68 1.08 -2.38 25.96
C PRO A 68 -0.30 -1.94 25.45
N VAL A 69 -0.54 -1.96 24.13
CA VAL A 69 -1.85 -1.63 23.56
C VAL A 69 -2.89 -2.68 23.95
N ALA A 70 -2.52 -3.96 23.96
CA ALA A 70 -3.40 -5.03 24.41
C ALA A 70 -3.76 -4.89 25.90
N ALA A 71 -2.81 -4.47 26.75
CA ALA A 71 -3.05 -4.21 28.17
C ALA A 71 -3.98 -3.01 28.41
N PHE A 72 -3.86 -1.94 27.60
CA PHE A 72 -4.73 -0.77 27.68
C PHE A 72 -6.06 -0.90 26.91
N ARG A 73 -6.29 -1.98 26.14
CA ARG A 73 -7.43 -2.13 25.21
C ARG A 73 -8.77 -1.73 25.83
N SER A 74 -9.14 -2.32 26.98
CA SER A 74 -10.44 -2.08 27.61
C SER A 74 -10.59 -0.63 28.07
N THR A 75 -9.63 -0.10 28.83
CA THR A 75 -9.64 1.29 29.33
C THR A 75 -9.62 2.32 28.19
N LEU A 76 -8.89 2.05 27.11
CA LEU A 76 -8.88 2.91 25.92
C LEU A 76 -10.24 2.86 25.21
N ARG A 77 -10.82 1.67 24.99
CA ARG A 77 -12.15 1.51 24.40
C ARG A 77 -13.25 2.18 25.22
N GLU A 78 -13.22 2.04 26.56
CA GLU A 78 -14.16 2.69 27.48
C GLU A 78 -14.09 4.23 27.36
N ARG A 79 -12.89 4.81 27.36
CA ARG A 79 -12.68 6.25 27.15
C ARG A 79 -13.15 6.70 25.76
N LEU A 80 -12.83 5.95 24.72
CA LEU A 80 -13.25 6.25 23.34
C LEU A 80 -14.78 6.18 23.17
N LEU A 81 -15.46 5.26 23.83
CA LEU A 81 -16.93 5.17 23.83
C LEU A 81 -17.56 6.35 24.61
N ALA A 82 -17.02 6.70 25.77
CA ALA A 82 -17.48 7.85 26.55
C ALA A 82 -17.32 9.19 25.81
N ASP A 83 -16.22 9.33 25.06
CA ASP A 83 -15.89 10.54 24.28
C ASP A 83 -16.49 10.52 22.84
N GLY A 84 -17.38 9.57 22.52
CA GLY A 84 -18.03 9.46 21.20
C GLY A 84 -17.09 9.17 20.03
N GLN A 85 -15.87 8.70 20.31
CA GLN A 85 -14.80 8.45 19.34
C GLN A 85 -14.92 7.08 18.65
N ILE A 86 -15.85 6.23 19.08
CA ILE A 86 -16.25 4.98 18.42
C ILE A 86 -17.73 5.10 18.05
N VAL A 87 -18.07 4.84 16.79
CA VAL A 87 -19.39 5.07 16.21
C VAL A 87 -19.88 3.78 15.51
N PRO A 88 -21.06 3.24 15.85
CA PRO A 88 -21.61 2.07 15.18
C PRO A 88 -22.17 2.41 13.79
N PHE A 89 -22.24 1.44 12.88
CA PHE A 89 -22.87 1.61 11.56
C PHE A 89 -23.80 0.44 11.17
N ALA A 90 -24.75 0.72 10.27
CA ALA A 90 -25.89 -0.16 9.98
C ALA A 90 -25.59 -1.28 8.97
N HIS A 91 -24.65 -2.17 9.28
CA HIS A 91 -24.19 -3.25 8.39
C HIS A 91 -25.33 -4.13 7.81
N ARG A 92 -26.31 -4.53 8.63
CA ARG A 92 -27.45 -5.36 8.15
C ARG A 92 -28.39 -4.61 7.20
N ALA A 93 -28.51 -3.29 7.35
CA ALA A 93 -29.34 -2.48 6.47
C ALA A 93 -28.66 -2.29 5.11
N ALA A 94 -27.34 -2.07 5.08
CA ALA A 94 -26.57 -1.97 3.85
C ALA A 94 -26.68 -3.26 2.99
N ALA A 95 -26.60 -4.44 3.61
CA ALA A 95 -26.77 -5.73 2.93
C ALA A 95 -28.21 -6.01 2.42
N LEU A 96 -29.19 -5.16 2.77
CA LEU A 96 -30.60 -5.24 2.38
C LEU A 96 -31.09 -3.99 1.62
N ALA A 97 -30.21 -3.04 1.35
CA ALA A 97 -30.50 -1.80 0.63
C ALA A 97 -30.73 -2.07 -0.87
N PRO A 98 -31.27 -1.09 -1.63
CA PRO A 98 -31.10 -1.08 -3.09
C PRO A 98 -29.61 -1.27 -3.41
N ARG A 99 -29.31 -2.22 -4.31
CA ARG A 99 -27.92 -2.60 -4.60
C ARG A 99 -27.18 -1.43 -5.24
N HIS A 100 -26.17 -0.93 -4.55
CA HIS A 100 -25.23 0.06 -5.06
C HIS A 100 -24.35 -0.52 -6.17
N SER A 101 -23.85 0.31 -7.09
CA SER A 101 -22.80 -0.10 -8.02
C SER A 101 -21.43 0.30 -7.46
N VAL A 102 -20.55 -0.69 -7.28
CA VAL A 102 -19.20 -0.51 -6.72
C VAL A 102 -18.19 -0.99 -7.74
N ALA A 103 -17.08 -0.27 -7.89
CA ALA A 103 -15.89 -0.78 -8.55
C ALA A 103 -14.63 -0.38 -7.80
N ALA A 104 -13.54 -1.12 -8.00
CA ALA A 104 -12.20 -0.75 -7.57
C ALA A 104 -11.26 -0.59 -8.76
N VAL A 105 -10.17 0.15 -8.55
CA VAL A 105 -9.03 0.29 -9.46
C VAL A 105 -7.74 0.05 -8.68
N ASP A 106 -6.86 -0.78 -9.24
CA ASP A 106 -5.48 -1.00 -8.77
C ASP A 106 -4.53 -1.08 -9.98
N GLY A 107 -3.25 -0.85 -9.71
CA GLY A 107 -2.17 -0.75 -10.68
C GLY A 107 -1.14 -1.85 -10.53
N GLY A 108 -0.75 -2.47 -11.65
CA GLY A 108 0.36 -3.42 -11.72
C GLY A 108 1.50 -2.82 -12.53
N SER A 109 2.76 -2.95 -12.06
CA SER A 109 3.91 -2.59 -12.89
C SER A 109 5.14 -3.47 -12.69
N VAL A 110 5.91 -3.63 -13.77
CA VAL A 110 7.14 -4.43 -13.85
C VAL A 110 8.20 -3.72 -14.69
N ARG A 111 9.45 -3.85 -14.26
CA ARG A 111 10.66 -3.46 -14.97
C ARG A 111 11.52 -4.71 -15.21
N GLU A 112 11.60 -5.18 -16.45
CA GLU A 112 12.58 -6.20 -16.82
C GLU A 112 13.89 -5.52 -17.24
N HIS A 113 14.95 -5.72 -16.45
CA HIS A 113 16.30 -5.36 -16.85
C HIS A 113 16.79 -6.32 -17.94
N LEU A 114 16.85 -5.84 -19.18
CA LEU A 114 17.57 -6.48 -20.28
C LEU A 114 19.06 -6.14 -20.15
N TYR A 115 19.91 -6.51 -21.11
CA TYR A 115 21.36 -6.23 -21.02
C TYR A 115 21.73 -4.78 -21.37
N ALA A 116 20.92 -4.11 -22.20
CA ALA A 116 21.21 -2.78 -22.75
C ALA A 116 20.08 -1.75 -22.53
N ALA A 117 18.94 -2.18 -22.01
CA ALA A 117 17.75 -1.36 -21.81
C ALA A 117 16.84 -1.95 -20.71
N ASP A 118 15.97 -1.13 -20.15
CA ASP A 118 14.85 -1.59 -19.35
C ASP A 118 13.60 -1.75 -20.24
N LEU A 119 12.93 -2.90 -20.17
CA LEU A 119 11.53 -3.00 -20.59
C LEU A 119 10.65 -2.63 -19.40
N MET A 120 9.88 -1.56 -19.54
CA MET A 120 9.01 -1.00 -18.50
C MET A 120 7.55 -1.20 -18.91
N VAL A 121 6.75 -1.83 -18.06
CA VAL A 121 5.32 -2.11 -18.31
C VAL A 121 4.49 -1.76 -17.08
N ALA A 122 3.47 -0.93 -17.27
CA ALA A 122 2.45 -0.63 -16.27
C ALA A 122 1.05 -0.92 -16.84
N VAL A 123 0.14 -1.35 -15.97
CA VAL A 123 -1.29 -1.57 -16.25
C VAL A 123 -2.12 -0.98 -15.11
N ALA A 124 -3.34 -0.57 -15.42
CA ALA A 124 -4.39 -0.35 -14.43
C ALA A 124 -5.63 -1.15 -14.85
N VAL A 125 -6.30 -1.76 -13.89
CA VAL A 125 -7.43 -2.67 -14.11
C VAL A 125 -8.57 -2.35 -13.14
N ALA A 126 -9.80 -2.59 -13.58
CA ALA A 126 -11.02 -2.38 -12.80
C ALA A 126 -11.79 -3.68 -12.58
N ALA A 127 -12.46 -3.80 -11.43
CA ALA A 127 -13.38 -4.90 -11.11
C ALA A 127 -14.62 -4.37 -10.38
N GLU A 128 -15.79 -4.97 -10.63
CA GLU A 128 -17.02 -4.66 -9.90
C GLU A 128 -17.03 -5.31 -8.50
N GLY A 129 -17.72 -4.68 -7.54
CA GLY A 129 -17.99 -5.23 -6.22
C GLY A 129 -18.99 -6.39 -6.24
N MET A 130 -18.95 -7.24 -5.23
CA MET A 130 -19.73 -8.48 -5.11
C MET A 130 -21.25 -8.22 -5.06
N THR A 131 -21.67 -7.08 -4.50
CA THR A 131 -23.08 -6.69 -4.39
C THR A 131 -23.59 -5.91 -5.60
N SER A 132 -22.70 -5.53 -6.53
CA SER A 132 -23.00 -4.63 -7.63
C SER A 132 -24.13 -5.10 -8.55
N VAL A 133 -24.80 -4.12 -9.15
CA VAL A 133 -25.69 -4.31 -10.31
C VAL A 133 -25.38 -3.26 -11.36
N GLY A 134 -25.57 -3.66 -12.61
CA GLY A 134 -25.31 -2.83 -13.79
C GLY A 134 -24.57 -3.64 -14.85
N GLY A 135 -23.56 -4.43 -14.45
CA GLY A 135 -22.68 -5.11 -15.40
C GLY A 135 -21.97 -4.08 -16.28
N HIS A 136 -21.43 -3.04 -15.63
CA HIS A 136 -20.82 -1.91 -16.34
C HIS A 136 -19.60 -2.41 -17.12
N ALA A 137 -19.24 -1.68 -18.18
CA ALA A 137 -17.95 -1.92 -18.84
C ALA A 137 -16.82 -1.72 -17.82
N LEU A 138 -15.92 -2.71 -17.74
CA LEU A 138 -14.68 -2.64 -16.96
C LEU A 138 -13.51 -2.47 -17.94
N PRO A 139 -13.03 -1.23 -18.17
CA PRO A 139 -11.86 -1.01 -18.98
C PRO A 139 -10.60 -1.51 -18.26
N HIS A 140 -9.54 -1.68 -19.03
CA HIS A 140 -8.17 -1.73 -18.54
C HIS A 140 -7.35 -0.73 -19.37
N ARG A 141 -6.29 -0.20 -18.79
CA ARG A 141 -5.35 0.70 -19.47
C ARG A 141 -3.93 0.18 -19.28
N HIS A 142 -3.05 0.40 -20.25
CA HIS A 142 -1.64 -0.03 -20.17
C HIS A 142 -0.68 1.01 -20.76
N TRP A 143 0.57 0.92 -20.34
CA TRP A 143 1.70 1.74 -20.80
C TRP A 143 2.94 0.84 -20.85
N ALA A 144 3.61 0.77 -22.00
CA ALA A 144 4.78 -0.09 -22.16
C ALA A 144 5.83 0.55 -23.06
N HIS A 145 7.07 0.62 -22.57
CA HIS A 145 8.19 1.23 -23.29
C HIS A 145 9.50 0.48 -23.00
N VAL A 146 10.39 0.46 -24.00
CA VAL A 146 11.82 0.21 -23.79
C VAL A 146 12.50 1.56 -23.53
N ARG A 147 13.36 1.65 -22.51
CA ARG A 147 14.11 2.86 -22.14
C ARG A 147 15.55 2.51 -21.79
N GLU A 148 16.46 3.49 -21.89
CA GLU A 148 17.82 3.34 -21.38
C GLU A 148 17.83 3.08 -19.86
N HIS A 149 18.86 2.41 -19.35
CA HIS A 149 18.97 2.06 -17.94
C HIS A 149 19.19 3.30 -17.07
N GLU A 150 18.11 3.77 -16.44
CA GLU A 150 18.15 4.93 -15.54
C GLU A 150 17.84 4.56 -14.10
N SER A 151 18.57 5.19 -13.16
CA SER A 151 18.42 4.89 -11.73
C SER A 151 17.08 5.34 -11.15
N GLU A 152 16.39 6.24 -11.84
CA GLU A 152 15.10 6.81 -11.42
C GLU A 152 13.90 6.28 -12.25
N ASN A 153 14.11 5.31 -13.16
CA ASN A 153 13.06 4.71 -13.99
C ASN A 153 11.89 4.13 -13.17
N ASP A 154 12.13 3.62 -11.95
CA ASP A 154 11.06 3.07 -11.09
C ASP A 154 10.04 4.14 -10.64
N ARG A 155 10.45 5.41 -10.56
CA ARG A 155 9.53 6.53 -10.28
C ARG A 155 8.69 6.86 -11.50
N LEU A 156 9.29 6.88 -12.69
CA LEU A 156 8.55 7.04 -13.94
C LEU A 156 7.53 5.91 -14.15
N LEU A 157 7.92 4.67 -13.81
CA LEU A 157 7.02 3.52 -13.86
C LEU A 157 5.85 3.66 -12.87
N SER A 158 6.14 4.12 -11.64
CA SER A 158 5.12 4.41 -10.63
C SER A 158 4.16 5.53 -11.08
N ALA A 159 4.69 6.59 -11.71
CA ALA A 159 3.89 7.68 -12.26
C ALA A 159 3.06 7.25 -13.47
N ALA A 160 3.57 6.35 -14.32
CA ALA A 160 2.79 5.76 -15.41
C ALA A 160 1.61 4.96 -14.84
N MET A 161 1.88 4.05 -13.89
CA MET A 161 0.86 3.24 -13.21
C MET A 161 -0.23 4.13 -12.58
N ALA A 162 0.15 5.13 -11.77
CA ALA A 162 -0.75 6.12 -11.19
C ALA A 162 -1.55 6.93 -12.24
N SER A 163 -0.94 7.25 -13.38
CA SER A 163 -1.63 7.95 -14.48
C SER A 163 -2.72 7.08 -15.10
N LEU A 164 -2.48 5.78 -15.23
CA LEU A 164 -3.45 4.81 -15.75
C LEU A 164 -4.60 4.57 -14.75
N GLU A 165 -4.26 4.42 -13.46
CA GLU A 165 -5.23 4.29 -12.35
C GLU A 165 -6.19 5.48 -12.32
N LEU A 166 -5.67 6.70 -12.31
CA LEU A 166 -6.46 7.93 -12.27
C LEU A 166 -7.41 8.04 -13.47
N GLN A 167 -6.92 7.80 -14.69
CA GLN A 167 -7.75 7.81 -15.89
C GLN A 167 -8.88 6.78 -15.81
N LEU A 168 -8.55 5.54 -15.42
CA LEU A 168 -9.54 4.46 -15.29
C LEU A 168 -10.58 4.77 -14.21
N LEU A 169 -10.17 5.33 -13.07
CA LEU A 169 -11.06 5.76 -11.99
C LEU A 169 -12.02 6.88 -12.43
N ALA A 170 -11.61 7.73 -13.37
CA ALA A 170 -12.43 8.78 -13.96
C ALA A 170 -13.38 8.27 -15.08
N ASP A 171 -13.01 7.18 -15.78
CA ASP A 171 -13.87 6.52 -16.79
C ASP A 171 -15.04 5.74 -16.15
N LEU A 172 -14.87 5.22 -14.93
CA LEU A 172 -15.87 4.38 -14.27
C LEU A 172 -17.15 5.16 -13.93
N SER A 173 -18.29 4.52 -14.15
CA SER A 173 -19.64 5.10 -13.96
C SER A 173 -20.34 4.65 -12.66
N HIS A 174 -19.63 3.93 -11.81
CA HIS A 174 -20.13 3.37 -10.54
C HIS A 174 -20.45 4.45 -9.50
N GLU A 175 -21.41 4.17 -8.62
CA GLU A 175 -21.80 5.04 -7.50
C GLU A 175 -20.68 5.19 -6.45
N VAL A 176 -19.91 4.12 -6.21
CA VAL A 176 -18.72 4.13 -5.35
C VAL A 176 -17.52 3.56 -6.12
N ARG A 177 -16.43 4.33 -6.16
CA ARG A 177 -15.18 3.99 -6.86
C ARG A 177 -14.03 3.93 -5.85
N ILE A 178 -13.47 2.75 -5.68
CA ILE A 178 -12.39 2.45 -4.74
C ILE A 178 -11.04 2.64 -5.45
N LEU A 179 -10.16 3.44 -4.86
CA LEU A 179 -8.74 3.53 -5.21
C LEU A 179 -7.92 2.68 -4.22
N ASP A 180 -7.08 1.77 -4.70
CA ASP A 180 -6.19 0.96 -3.85
C ASP A 180 -4.94 1.74 -3.38
N GLY A 181 -5.19 2.75 -2.55
CA GLY A 181 -4.17 3.64 -2.05
C GLY A 181 -4.77 4.72 -1.15
N SER A 182 -3.99 5.75 -0.85
CA SER A 182 -4.51 7.02 -0.35
C SER A 182 -4.82 7.96 -1.51
N HIS A 183 -5.62 9.00 -1.29
CA HIS A 183 -5.79 10.09 -2.28
C HIS A 183 -4.45 10.76 -2.64
N SER A 184 -3.48 10.73 -1.72
CA SER A 184 -2.13 11.25 -1.94
C SER A 184 -1.22 10.31 -2.74
N THR A 185 -1.50 9.00 -2.82
CA THR A 185 -0.62 8.00 -3.45
C THR A 185 -0.30 8.31 -4.92
N PRO A 186 -1.30 8.46 -5.84
CA PRO A 186 -1.00 8.71 -7.24
C PRO A 186 -0.37 10.10 -7.47
N VAL A 187 -0.69 11.07 -6.60
CA VAL A 187 -0.10 12.42 -6.64
C VAL A 187 1.38 12.40 -6.26
N ILE A 188 1.75 11.65 -5.22
CA ILE A 188 3.15 11.46 -4.81
C ILE A 188 3.93 10.74 -5.91
N ALA A 189 3.36 9.71 -6.56
CA ALA A 189 3.98 9.04 -7.69
C ALA A 189 4.31 10.01 -8.84
N LEU A 190 3.32 10.78 -9.28
CA LEU A 190 3.49 11.82 -10.32
C LEU A 190 4.51 12.90 -9.92
N SER A 191 4.41 13.47 -8.71
CA SER A 191 5.35 14.52 -8.28
C SER A 191 6.78 13.99 -8.12
N THR A 192 6.98 12.77 -7.61
CA THR A 192 8.33 12.22 -7.44
C THR A 192 8.99 11.82 -8.75
N ALA A 193 8.21 11.56 -9.80
CA ALA A 193 8.70 11.36 -11.16
C ALA A 193 9.02 12.68 -11.89
N LEU A 194 8.28 13.76 -11.62
CA LEU A 194 8.60 15.10 -12.14
C LEU A 194 9.80 15.75 -11.41
N ALA A 195 10.06 15.36 -10.17
CA ALA A 195 11.15 15.87 -9.32
C ALA A 195 12.47 15.05 -9.39
N VAL A 196 12.60 14.14 -10.36
CA VAL A 196 13.85 13.37 -10.58
C VAL A 196 15.00 14.26 -11.05
N ARG A 197 16.24 13.78 -10.88
CA ARG A 197 17.44 14.46 -11.39
C ARG A 197 17.75 14.08 -12.83
N SER A 198 17.43 12.86 -13.26
CA SER A 198 17.58 12.50 -14.68
C SER A 198 16.60 13.31 -15.53
N ARG A 199 17.15 14.20 -16.35
CA ARG A 199 16.36 15.03 -17.27
C ARG A 199 15.50 14.19 -18.23
N ALA A 200 16.02 13.08 -18.73
CA ALA A 200 15.28 12.20 -19.64
C ALA A 200 14.07 11.56 -18.95
N VAL A 201 14.23 11.13 -17.69
CA VAL A 201 13.14 10.59 -16.86
C VAL A 201 12.12 11.69 -16.53
N ALA A 202 12.56 12.91 -16.18
CA ALA A 202 11.67 14.04 -15.90
C ALA A 202 10.86 14.49 -17.13
N GLU A 203 11.50 14.60 -18.29
CA GLU A 203 10.82 14.99 -19.54
C GLU A 203 9.87 13.90 -20.02
N THR A 204 10.16 12.62 -19.78
CA THR A 204 9.22 11.51 -20.00
C THR A 204 8.09 11.48 -18.95
N ALA A 205 8.35 11.85 -17.70
CA ALA A 205 7.29 11.99 -16.69
C ALA A 205 6.32 13.11 -17.08
N ALA A 206 6.80 14.21 -17.68
CA ALA A 206 5.97 15.26 -18.25
C ALA A 206 5.27 14.86 -19.58
N GLU A 207 5.64 13.75 -20.21
CA GLU A 207 4.89 13.15 -21.33
C GLU A 207 3.64 12.40 -20.86
N LEU A 208 3.66 11.85 -19.63
CA LEU A 208 2.49 11.21 -19.01
C LEU A 208 1.41 12.24 -18.64
N VAL A 209 1.76 13.51 -18.45
CA VAL A 209 0.85 14.58 -18.02
C VAL A 209 0.07 15.14 -19.22
N THR A 210 -0.75 14.28 -19.82
CA THR A 210 -1.71 14.64 -20.85
C THR A 210 -2.92 15.39 -20.25
N ASP A 211 -3.74 16.02 -21.08
CA ASP A 211 -4.92 16.73 -20.59
C ASP A 211 -5.99 15.77 -20.03
N GLU A 212 -6.01 14.51 -20.45
CA GLU A 212 -6.80 13.43 -19.83
C GLU A 212 -6.33 13.11 -18.41
N VAL A 213 -5.02 13.05 -18.16
CA VAL A 213 -4.47 12.84 -16.79
C VAL A 213 -4.77 14.05 -15.90
N VAL A 214 -4.65 15.27 -16.44
CA VAL A 214 -5.01 16.50 -15.70
C VAL A 214 -6.52 16.56 -15.41
N ALA A 215 -7.37 16.08 -16.33
CA ALA A 215 -8.81 15.94 -16.09
C ALA A 215 -9.13 14.85 -15.06
N ALA A 216 -8.41 13.72 -15.07
CA ALA A 216 -8.56 12.65 -14.09
C ALA A 216 -8.15 13.08 -12.67
N VAL A 217 -7.05 13.83 -12.53
CA VAL A 217 -6.65 14.45 -11.25
C VAL A 217 -7.72 15.43 -10.76
N ARG A 218 -8.33 16.21 -11.65
CA ARG A 218 -9.44 17.12 -11.31
C ARG A 218 -10.69 16.36 -10.87
N SER A 219 -11.03 15.27 -11.56
CA SER A 219 -12.14 14.35 -11.25
C SER A 219 -11.97 13.68 -9.87
N LEU A 220 -10.73 13.31 -9.50
CA LEU A 220 -10.42 12.85 -8.14
C LEU A 220 -10.68 13.98 -7.11
N ALA A 221 -10.08 15.16 -7.34
CA ALA A 221 -10.07 16.28 -6.40
C ALA A 221 -11.46 16.92 -6.17
N ASP A 222 -12.25 17.05 -7.23
CA ASP A 222 -13.47 17.85 -7.27
C ASP A 222 -14.66 17.04 -7.80
N PRO A 223 -15.65 16.69 -6.94
CA PRO A 223 -16.87 16.00 -7.35
C PRO A 223 -17.63 16.68 -8.48
N ASP A 224 -17.62 18.02 -8.52
CA ASP A 224 -18.36 18.81 -9.51
C ASP A 224 -17.70 18.78 -10.91
N GLN A 225 -16.50 18.20 -11.02
CA GLN A 225 -15.72 18.04 -12.25
C GLN A 225 -15.70 16.58 -12.76
N ARG A 226 -16.49 15.68 -12.16
CA ARG A 226 -16.52 14.26 -12.52
C ARG A 226 -17.38 14.01 -13.76
N THR A 227 -16.85 13.25 -14.72
CA THR A 227 -17.57 12.76 -15.92
C THR A 227 -18.84 11.99 -15.58
N HIS A 228 -18.82 11.25 -14.47
CA HIS A 228 -19.93 10.46 -13.95
C HIS A 228 -20.16 10.76 -12.46
N PRO A 229 -21.41 11.00 -12.02
CA PRO A 229 -21.72 11.22 -10.61
C PRO A 229 -21.40 9.97 -9.79
N GLY A 230 -20.86 10.16 -8.58
CA GLY A 230 -20.44 9.09 -7.70
C GLY A 230 -19.35 9.52 -6.72
N GLU A 231 -19.18 8.75 -5.66
CA GLU A 231 -18.19 8.95 -4.61
C GLU A 231 -16.89 8.22 -4.96
N VAL A 232 -15.76 8.90 -4.75
CA VAL A 232 -14.42 8.27 -4.79
C VAL A 232 -13.96 8.08 -3.35
N VAL A 233 -13.48 6.88 -3.05
CA VAL A 233 -13.05 6.45 -1.72
C VAL A 233 -11.70 5.76 -1.86
N ALA A 234 -10.73 6.09 -1.01
CA ALA A 234 -9.40 5.50 -1.07
C ALA A 234 -9.18 4.57 0.14
N LEU A 235 -8.77 3.32 -0.13
CA LEU A 235 -8.61 2.26 0.86
C LEU A 235 -7.16 1.73 0.87
N PRO A 236 -6.21 2.41 1.53
CA PRO A 236 -4.81 2.00 1.49
C PRO A 236 -4.55 0.70 2.29
N LYS A 237 -4.16 -0.35 1.57
CA LYS A 237 -3.71 -1.65 2.13
C LYS A 237 -2.61 -1.53 3.17
N ALA A 238 -1.57 -0.75 2.87
CA ALA A 238 -0.48 -0.44 3.80
C ALA A 238 -0.70 0.94 4.44
N ASP A 239 -0.46 1.06 5.74
CA ASP A 239 -0.63 2.30 6.49
C ASP A 239 0.42 2.43 7.60
N SER A 240 1.02 3.62 7.70
CA SER A 240 1.98 4.01 8.73
C SER A 240 1.53 5.27 9.48
N ALA A 241 0.24 5.62 9.42
CA ALA A 241 -0.30 6.74 10.16
C ALA A 241 -0.20 6.51 11.67
N HIS A 242 0.05 7.59 12.41
CA HIS A 242 0.09 7.65 13.87
C HIS A 242 -0.72 8.86 14.39
N ALA A 243 -1.70 9.34 13.62
CA ALA A 243 -2.42 10.58 13.92
C ALA A 243 -3.59 10.35 14.89
N PHE A 244 -4.35 9.26 14.74
CA PHE A 244 -5.29 8.83 15.79
C PHE A 244 -4.55 8.38 17.04
N ALA A 245 -3.46 7.62 16.90
CA ALA A 245 -2.60 7.23 18.02
C ALA A 245 -2.04 8.46 18.74
N GLY A 246 -1.51 9.45 18.01
CA GLY A 246 -1.02 10.71 18.56
C GLY A 246 -2.11 11.50 19.29
N LEU A 247 -3.30 11.63 18.68
CA LEU A 247 -4.48 12.27 19.29
C LEU A 247 -4.84 11.59 20.62
N TYR A 248 -4.93 10.26 20.65
CA TYR A 248 -5.31 9.50 21.83
C TYR A 248 -4.22 9.45 22.91
N ARG A 249 -2.93 9.37 22.54
CA ARG A 249 -1.80 9.53 23.49
C ARG A 249 -1.88 10.89 24.19
N ALA A 250 -2.08 11.97 23.43
CA ALA A 250 -2.16 13.33 23.96
C ALA A 250 -3.45 13.60 24.78
N ARG A 251 -4.59 13.02 24.38
CA ARG A 251 -5.89 13.20 25.05
C ARG A 251 -6.03 12.39 26.34
N TYR A 252 -5.36 11.24 26.44
CA TYR A 252 -5.58 10.26 27.51
C TYR A 252 -4.35 9.98 28.38
N GLU A 253 -3.20 10.61 28.09
CA GLU A 253 -1.91 10.42 28.79
C GLU A 253 -1.44 8.96 28.80
N LEU A 254 -1.64 8.25 27.67
CA LEU A 254 -1.26 6.85 27.49
C LEU A 254 -0.05 6.72 26.56
N ASP A 255 0.89 5.83 26.89
CA ASP A 255 1.90 5.37 25.93
C ASP A 255 1.35 4.19 25.13
N LEU A 256 1.04 4.46 23.85
CA LEU A 256 0.36 3.54 22.94
C LEU A 256 1.27 3.25 21.74
N PRO A 257 2.13 2.21 21.78
CA PRO A 257 3.02 1.88 20.66
C PRO A 257 2.24 1.41 19.41
N GLY A 258 2.90 1.45 18.25
CA GLY A 258 2.29 1.10 16.97
C GLY A 258 1.53 2.23 16.28
N GLY A 259 0.89 1.90 15.15
CA GLY A 259 0.17 2.82 14.27
C GLY A 259 -1.35 2.74 14.36
N ASP A 260 -2.02 3.69 13.71
CA ASP A 260 -3.47 3.92 13.77
C ASP A 260 -4.27 2.65 13.40
N ARG A 261 -3.89 1.93 12.33
CA ARG A 261 -4.51 0.64 11.95
C ARG A 261 -4.45 -0.41 13.08
N PHE A 262 -3.33 -0.53 13.79
CA PHE A 262 -3.20 -1.52 14.87
C PHE A 262 -4.05 -1.11 16.07
N LEU A 263 -4.03 0.17 16.45
CA LEU A 263 -4.88 0.70 17.52
C LEU A 263 -6.37 0.48 17.21
N ALA A 264 -6.80 0.83 16.00
CA ALA A 264 -8.19 0.64 15.55
C ALA A 264 -8.62 -0.84 15.60
N ALA A 265 -7.76 -1.78 15.17
CA ALA A 265 -8.06 -3.21 15.24
C ALA A 265 -8.22 -3.74 16.68
N GLN A 266 -7.53 -3.14 17.66
CA GLN A 266 -7.68 -3.47 19.08
C GLN A 266 -8.94 -2.85 19.71
N VAL A 267 -9.27 -1.58 19.40
CA VAL A 267 -10.36 -0.87 20.10
C VAL A 267 -11.74 -1.04 19.48
N LEU A 268 -11.85 -1.33 18.19
CA LEU A 268 -13.13 -1.52 17.49
C LEU A 268 -13.63 -2.96 17.59
N GLU A 269 -14.95 -3.12 17.69
CA GLU A 269 -15.66 -4.38 17.48
C GLU A 269 -16.34 -4.41 16.09
N PRO A 270 -16.74 -5.58 15.54
CA PRO A 270 -17.30 -5.68 14.20
C PRO A 270 -18.60 -4.87 14.03
N GLY A 271 -18.65 -4.01 13.01
CA GLY A 271 -19.78 -3.09 12.79
C GLY A 271 -19.58 -1.69 13.41
N GLU A 272 -18.36 -1.37 13.86
CA GLU A 272 -17.97 -0.06 14.37
C GLU A 272 -16.87 0.60 13.52
N MET A 273 -16.85 1.93 13.55
CA MET A 273 -15.76 2.75 13.01
C MET A 273 -15.26 3.73 14.08
N LEU A 274 -14.05 4.27 13.90
CA LEU A 274 -13.65 5.45 14.65
C LEU A 274 -14.47 6.67 14.19
N HIS A 275 -14.65 7.66 15.06
CA HIS A 275 -15.18 8.96 14.65
C HIS A 275 -14.23 9.56 13.60
N PRO A 276 -14.72 9.98 12.41
CA PRO A 276 -13.84 10.52 11.39
C PRO A 276 -13.11 11.79 11.85
N ARG A 277 -11.97 12.08 11.20
CA ARG A 277 -11.21 13.33 11.32
C ARG A 277 -10.83 13.85 9.94
N ALA A 278 -10.40 15.11 9.85
CA ALA A 278 -9.79 15.63 8.63
C ALA A 278 -8.54 14.82 8.22
N ALA A 279 -8.42 14.54 6.92
CA ALA A 279 -7.28 13.86 6.30
C ALA A 279 -6.10 14.83 6.11
N THR A 280 -5.56 15.36 7.21
CA THR A 280 -4.48 16.37 7.24
C THR A 280 -3.21 15.92 6.51
N GLU A 281 -2.99 14.62 6.38
CA GLU A 281 -1.94 14.00 5.57
C GLU A 281 -1.98 14.41 4.08
N VAL A 282 -3.16 14.76 3.56
CA VAL A 282 -3.37 15.15 2.15
C VAL A 282 -3.14 16.65 1.93
N ALA A 283 -3.22 17.50 2.97
CA ALA A 283 -3.05 18.95 2.83
C ALA A 283 -1.63 19.35 2.35
N GLY A 284 -0.60 18.60 2.76
CA GLY A 284 0.80 18.87 2.39
C GLY A 284 1.16 18.47 0.96
N VAL A 285 0.24 17.84 0.21
CA VAL A 285 0.50 17.23 -1.10
C VAL A 285 0.56 18.30 -2.21
N HIS A 286 1.63 18.31 -2.99
CA HIS A 286 1.88 19.30 -4.02
C HIS A 286 2.85 18.76 -5.09
N PHE A 287 2.90 19.40 -6.27
CA PHE A 287 3.84 19.06 -7.33
C PHE A 287 5.01 20.05 -7.33
N THR A 288 6.12 19.69 -6.68
CA THR A 288 7.36 20.49 -6.71
C THR A 288 8.32 19.93 -7.76
N VAL A 289 9.01 20.81 -8.49
CA VAL A 289 10.07 20.50 -9.46
C VAL A 289 11.24 21.47 -9.27
N SER A 290 12.43 21.13 -9.79
CA SER A 290 13.59 22.04 -9.74
C SER A 290 13.35 23.32 -10.56
N GLU A 291 13.91 24.45 -10.13
CA GLU A 291 13.96 25.68 -10.94
C GLU A 291 14.72 25.46 -12.26
N GLU A 292 15.67 24.52 -12.27
CA GLU A 292 16.44 24.09 -13.45
C GLU A 292 15.67 23.12 -14.38
N ALA A 293 14.48 22.66 -13.97
CA ALA A 293 13.67 21.74 -14.78
C ALA A 293 13.21 22.40 -16.09
N SER A 294 13.07 21.62 -17.16
CA SER A 294 12.66 22.19 -18.46
C SER A 294 11.22 22.72 -18.41
N LYS A 295 10.90 23.69 -19.28
CA LYS A 295 9.58 24.35 -19.30
C LYS A 295 8.41 23.36 -19.33
N ARG A 296 8.52 22.27 -20.08
CA ARG A 296 7.51 21.20 -20.14
C ARG A 296 7.24 20.56 -18.77
N VAL A 297 8.27 20.34 -17.97
CA VAL A 297 8.18 19.77 -16.61
C VAL A 297 7.54 20.78 -15.65
N GLN A 298 7.91 22.07 -15.77
CA GLN A 298 7.30 23.16 -14.99
C GLN A 298 5.81 23.36 -15.34
N GLU A 299 5.46 23.33 -16.63
CA GLU A 299 4.10 23.43 -17.15
C GLU A 299 3.23 22.24 -16.71
N ALA A 300 3.76 21.01 -16.78
CA ALA A 300 3.10 19.81 -16.28
C ALA A 300 2.82 19.89 -14.78
N ALA A 301 3.81 20.24 -13.97
CA ALA A 301 3.64 20.44 -12.52
C ALA A 301 2.66 21.57 -12.20
N SER A 302 2.62 22.64 -13.00
CA SER A 302 1.66 23.75 -12.85
C SER A 302 0.22 23.32 -13.15
N LYS A 303 -0.03 22.64 -14.28
CA LYS A 303 -1.35 22.07 -14.62
C LYS A 303 -1.86 21.16 -13.49
N LEU A 304 -0.99 20.30 -12.97
CA LEU A 304 -1.32 19.34 -11.91
C LEU A 304 -1.55 20.02 -10.55
N ASN A 305 -0.75 21.02 -10.17
CA ASN A 305 -0.96 21.81 -8.95
C ASN A 305 -2.30 22.57 -8.94
N GLN A 306 -2.79 22.98 -10.12
CA GLN A 306 -4.11 23.58 -10.28
C GLN A 306 -5.21 22.51 -10.18
N ALA A 307 -5.05 21.36 -10.84
CA ALA A 307 -6.03 20.28 -10.82
C ALA A 307 -6.24 19.64 -9.43
N ILE A 308 -5.18 19.57 -8.60
CA ILE A 308 -5.27 19.00 -7.24
C ILE A 308 -5.71 20.01 -6.17
N ALA A 309 -5.80 21.31 -6.48
CA ALA A 309 -6.10 22.34 -5.49
C ALA A 309 -7.40 22.07 -4.70
N PRO A 310 -8.54 21.70 -5.34
CA PRO A 310 -9.79 21.42 -4.62
C PRO A 310 -9.69 20.28 -3.58
N LEU A 311 -8.75 19.35 -3.73
CA LEU A 311 -8.52 18.29 -2.76
C LEU A 311 -7.85 18.82 -1.48
N ARG A 312 -6.89 19.75 -1.61
CA ARG A 312 -6.27 20.42 -0.46
C ARG A 312 -7.28 21.34 0.24
N ASP A 313 -8.06 22.07 -0.56
CA ASP A 313 -9.09 22.98 -0.05
C ASP A 313 -10.17 22.19 0.71
N ALA A 314 -10.51 20.97 0.25
CA ALA A 314 -11.39 20.05 0.96
C ALA A 314 -10.82 19.54 2.30
N VAL A 315 -9.49 19.44 2.46
CA VAL A 315 -8.90 19.17 3.79
C VAL A 315 -9.03 20.39 4.69
N GLY A 316 -8.73 21.58 4.14
CA GLY A 316 -8.84 22.86 4.86
C GLY A 316 -10.27 23.20 5.31
N SER A 317 -11.28 22.80 4.54
CA SER A 317 -12.70 22.94 4.89
C SER A 317 -13.23 21.82 5.80
N GLY A 318 -12.44 20.79 6.10
CA GLY A 318 -12.90 19.63 6.87
C GLY A 318 -13.85 18.70 6.13
N GLN A 319 -13.91 18.78 4.79
CA GLN A 319 -14.71 17.90 3.93
C GLN A 319 -13.98 16.63 3.46
N LEU A 320 -12.64 16.62 3.42
CA LEU A 320 -11.88 15.38 3.16
C LEU A 320 -11.52 14.72 4.50
N LEU A 321 -12.13 13.56 4.74
CA LEU A 321 -12.08 12.84 6.00
C LEU A 321 -11.32 11.51 5.88
N VAL A 322 -10.84 11.02 7.02
CA VAL A 322 -10.28 9.69 7.18
C VAL A 322 -10.81 9.03 8.45
N THR A 323 -11.08 7.73 8.38
CA THR A 323 -11.43 6.89 9.52
C THR A 323 -10.91 5.46 9.35
N TYR A 324 -11.11 4.63 10.38
CA TYR A 324 -10.91 3.19 10.36
C TYR A 324 -12.24 2.49 10.62
N VAL A 325 -12.59 1.53 9.77
CA VAL A 325 -13.83 0.74 9.79
C VAL A 325 -13.48 -0.71 10.09
N LYS A 326 -14.18 -1.35 11.05
CA LYS A 326 -14.11 -2.80 11.26
C LYS A 326 -15.34 -3.47 10.66
N PRO A 327 -15.23 -4.19 9.52
CA PRO A 327 -16.36 -4.86 8.89
C PRO A 327 -17.06 -5.84 9.84
N ALA A 328 -18.38 -5.99 9.71
CA ALA A 328 -19.18 -6.82 10.60
C ALA A 328 -18.87 -8.34 10.57
N SER A 329 -18.05 -8.79 9.61
CA SER A 329 -17.67 -10.18 9.39
C SER A 329 -16.14 -10.43 9.35
N ALA A 330 -15.31 -9.39 9.52
CA ALA A 330 -13.85 -9.49 9.39
C ALA A 330 -13.12 -8.94 10.63
N ASP A 331 -12.01 -9.58 11.00
CA ASP A 331 -11.18 -9.17 12.14
C ASP A 331 -10.27 -7.97 11.83
N THR A 332 -10.00 -7.71 10.54
CA THR A 332 -9.17 -6.61 10.05
C THR A 332 -9.91 -5.27 10.04
N VAL A 333 -9.16 -4.17 9.95
CA VAL A 333 -9.73 -2.83 9.80
C VAL A 333 -9.28 -2.15 8.50
N LEU A 334 -10.26 -1.62 7.80
CA LEU A 334 -10.09 -0.83 6.60
C LEU A 334 -9.76 0.61 7.03
N LYS A 335 -8.65 1.16 6.53
CA LYS A 335 -8.47 2.62 6.51
C LYS A 335 -9.31 3.14 5.35
N VAL A 336 -10.12 4.17 5.59
CA VAL A 336 -11.04 4.73 4.60
C VAL A 336 -10.85 6.24 4.55
N GLU A 337 -10.38 6.74 3.41
CA GLU A 337 -10.34 8.17 3.09
C GLU A 337 -11.50 8.49 2.13
N PHE A 338 -12.23 9.57 2.36
CA PHE A 338 -13.46 9.92 1.61
C PHE A 338 -13.79 11.41 1.72
N ARG A 339 -14.55 11.95 0.76
CA ARG A 339 -15.05 13.33 0.81
C ARG A 339 -16.54 13.36 1.16
N VAL A 340 -16.92 14.23 2.10
CA VAL A 340 -18.31 14.47 2.53
C VAL A 340 -18.84 15.79 1.97
N SER A 341 -20.17 15.94 1.96
CA SER A 341 -20.84 17.13 1.42
C SER A 341 -20.71 18.38 2.31
N GLU A 342 -20.78 18.21 3.64
CA GLU A 342 -20.58 19.27 4.64
C GLU A 342 -19.36 18.98 5.52
N PRO A 343 -18.73 19.99 6.15
CA PRO A 343 -17.71 19.76 7.17
C PRO A 343 -18.26 18.96 8.36
N LEU A 344 -17.43 18.11 8.94
CA LEU A 344 -17.78 17.37 10.16
C LEU A 344 -17.89 18.32 11.36
N GLY A 345 -19.07 18.43 11.95
CA GLY A 345 -19.32 19.34 13.09
C GLY A 345 -18.56 18.96 14.37
N ASP A 346 -18.27 19.96 15.22
CA ASP A 346 -17.51 19.80 16.46
C ASP A 346 -18.18 18.85 17.46
N ALA A 347 -17.61 17.66 17.63
CA ALA A 347 -18.08 16.63 18.56
C ALA A 347 -18.15 17.07 20.04
N SER A 348 -17.51 18.19 20.39
CA SER A 348 -17.55 18.80 21.73
C SER A 348 -18.81 19.65 21.99
N THR A 349 -19.40 20.25 20.95
CA THR A 349 -20.55 21.17 21.11
C THR A 349 -21.89 20.47 21.35
N SER A 350 -22.01 19.20 20.94
CA SER A 350 -23.23 18.41 21.14
C SER A 350 -23.50 18.03 22.61
N VAL A 351 -22.45 17.98 23.44
CA VAL A 351 -22.52 17.52 24.83
C VAL A 351 -22.99 18.64 25.79
N SER A 352 -22.75 19.91 25.46
CA SER A 352 -23.06 21.05 26.34
C SER A 352 -24.51 21.55 26.22
N SER A 353 -25.20 21.27 25.11
CA SER A 353 -26.63 21.55 24.95
C SER A 353 -27.48 20.34 25.33
N GLY A 354 -28.10 20.35 26.51
CA GLY A 354 -28.92 19.26 27.05
C GLY A 354 -30.27 19.00 26.35
N MET A 355 -30.32 19.10 25.03
CA MET A 355 -31.50 18.78 24.20
C MET A 355 -31.26 17.50 23.40
N SER A 356 -32.25 16.61 23.47
CA SER A 356 -32.31 15.27 22.85
C SER A 356 -31.51 15.09 21.55
N SER A 357 -30.67 14.05 21.54
CA SER A 357 -30.02 13.47 20.35
C SER A 357 -30.98 13.27 19.16
N SER A 358 -30.63 13.81 18.00
CA SER A 358 -31.11 13.36 16.68
C SER A 358 -30.30 13.92 15.51
N THR A 359 -29.76 15.13 15.63
CA THR A 359 -28.96 15.79 14.59
C THR A 359 -27.53 15.25 14.53
N SER A 360 -27.37 14.00 14.13
CA SER A 360 -26.10 13.54 13.56
C SER A 360 -25.76 14.44 12.37
N SER A 361 -24.56 15.02 12.33
CA SER A 361 -24.08 15.75 11.14
C SER A 361 -24.19 14.85 9.92
N ARG A 362 -24.58 15.43 8.78
CA ARG A 362 -24.77 14.70 7.53
C ARG A 362 -23.47 14.03 7.09
N ALA A 363 -22.32 14.66 7.35
CA ALA A 363 -20.99 14.07 7.16
C ALA A 363 -20.80 12.75 7.93
N LEU A 364 -21.29 12.66 9.17
CA LEU A 364 -21.23 11.42 9.95
C LEU A 364 -22.19 10.36 9.40
N GLY A 365 -23.37 10.76 8.93
CA GLY A 365 -24.30 9.86 8.23
C GLY A 365 -23.73 9.32 6.91
N GLU A 366 -23.06 10.16 6.12
CA GLU A 366 -22.33 9.80 4.90
C GLU A 366 -21.18 8.82 5.22
N ALA A 367 -20.42 9.06 6.29
CA ALA A 367 -19.40 8.14 6.80
C ALA A 367 -19.97 6.77 7.24
N GLN A 368 -21.07 6.76 8.01
CA GLN A 368 -21.76 5.53 8.44
C GLN A 368 -22.34 4.74 7.25
N ARG A 369 -22.84 5.43 6.21
CA ARG A 369 -23.31 4.83 4.96
C ARG A 369 -22.17 4.11 4.24
N LEU A 370 -21.03 4.79 4.04
CA LEU A 370 -19.84 4.22 3.43
C LEU A 370 -19.28 3.03 4.22
N ALA A 371 -19.18 3.15 5.55
CA ALA A 371 -18.73 2.05 6.41
C ALA A 371 -19.62 0.80 6.30
N GLY A 372 -20.95 0.99 6.27
CA GLY A 372 -21.90 -0.10 6.04
C GLY A 372 -21.76 -0.78 4.67
N LEU A 373 -21.54 0.02 3.63
CA LEU A 373 -21.39 -0.45 2.24
C LEU A 373 -20.07 -1.22 2.05
N LEU A 374 -18.94 -0.65 2.48
CA LEU A 374 -17.63 -1.31 2.44
C LEU A 374 -17.61 -2.59 3.29
N SER A 375 -18.37 -2.63 4.39
CA SER A 375 -18.56 -3.84 5.20
C SER A 375 -19.43 -4.91 4.52
N ALA A 376 -20.31 -4.55 3.59
CA ALA A 376 -21.08 -5.53 2.80
C ALA A 376 -20.21 -6.13 1.67
N GLU A 377 -19.32 -5.31 1.10
CA GLU A 377 -18.33 -5.73 0.11
C GLU A 377 -17.15 -6.55 0.69
N THR A 378 -16.99 -6.61 2.02
CA THR A 378 -15.89 -7.31 2.70
C THR A 378 -16.39 -8.55 3.47
N PRO A 379 -16.73 -9.67 2.80
CA PRO A 379 -17.15 -10.90 3.47
C PRO A 379 -15.96 -11.65 4.08
N GLY A 380 -15.66 -11.34 5.34
CA GLY A 380 -14.80 -12.18 6.17
C GLY A 380 -15.47 -13.53 6.52
N PRO A 381 -14.69 -14.53 6.98
CA PRO A 381 -13.25 -14.46 7.28
C PRO A 381 -12.36 -14.61 6.04
N HIS A 382 -12.94 -14.86 4.86
CA HIS A 382 -12.18 -15.19 3.65
C HIS A 382 -11.55 -13.98 2.96
N LEU A 383 -12.15 -12.79 3.09
CA LEU A 383 -11.60 -11.53 2.61
C LEU A 383 -11.37 -10.55 3.76
N GLN A 384 -10.27 -9.81 3.68
CA GLN A 384 -9.86 -8.80 4.67
C GLN A 384 -10.04 -7.35 4.16
N GLU A 385 -10.52 -7.21 2.93
CA GLU A 385 -10.73 -6.00 2.14
C GLU A 385 -11.92 -6.20 1.17
N PRO A 386 -12.50 -5.13 0.59
CA PRO A 386 -13.60 -5.24 -0.37
C PRO A 386 -13.29 -6.16 -1.56
N PHE A 387 -14.26 -6.96 -1.99
CA PHE A 387 -14.10 -7.93 -3.07
C PHE A 387 -13.54 -7.32 -4.37
N ALA A 388 -14.02 -6.14 -4.75
CA ALA A 388 -13.51 -5.42 -5.91
C ALA A 388 -11.99 -5.16 -5.81
N GLN A 389 -11.52 -4.72 -4.63
CA GLN A 389 -10.11 -4.39 -4.36
C GLN A 389 -9.22 -5.64 -4.38
N TYR A 390 -9.70 -6.75 -3.82
CA TYR A 390 -9.05 -8.06 -3.93
C TYR A 390 -8.98 -8.56 -5.38
N ALA A 391 -10.06 -8.36 -6.16
CA ALA A 391 -10.13 -8.81 -7.55
C ALA A 391 -9.16 -8.04 -8.47
N VAL A 392 -9.05 -6.71 -8.34
CA VAL A 392 -8.08 -5.93 -9.13
C VAL A 392 -6.64 -6.27 -8.77
N ASP A 393 -6.34 -6.49 -7.49
CA ASP A 393 -5.00 -6.84 -6.99
C ASP A 393 -4.45 -8.16 -7.56
N LEU A 394 -5.30 -9.20 -7.64
CA LEU A 394 -4.94 -10.46 -8.28
C LEU A 394 -4.61 -10.28 -9.77
N VAL A 395 -5.35 -9.42 -10.47
CA VAL A 395 -5.15 -9.16 -11.91
C VAL A 395 -3.94 -8.25 -12.13
N ALA A 396 -3.75 -7.20 -11.33
CA ALA A 396 -2.60 -6.31 -11.36
C ALA A 396 -1.28 -7.09 -11.19
N LYS A 397 -1.25 -8.08 -10.28
CA LYS A 397 -0.09 -8.97 -10.08
C LYS A 397 0.27 -9.83 -11.31
N SER A 398 -0.66 -10.04 -12.24
CA SER A 398 -0.40 -10.78 -13.49
C SER A 398 0.37 -9.98 -14.56
N VAL A 399 0.62 -8.69 -14.33
CA VAL A 399 1.41 -7.82 -15.24
C VAL A 399 2.79 -8.40 -15.60
N SER A 400 3.38 -9.19 -14.70
CA SER A 400 4.66 -9.89 -14.91
C SER A 400 4.60 -10.89 -16.08
N VAL A 401 3.50 -11.64 -16.21
CA VAL A 401 3.25 -12.57 -17.31
C VAL A 401 3.03 -11.81 -18.61
N GLY A 402 2.32 -10.67 -18.55
CA GLY A 402 2.15 -9.78 -19.69
C GLY A 402 3.46 -9.15 -20.17
N ALA A 403 4.34 -8.74 -19.27
CA ALA A 403 5.66 -8.20 -19.58
C ALA A 403 6.59 -9.26 -20.21
N GLU A 404 6.60 -10.49 -19.68
CA GLU A 404 7.36 -11.59 -20.28
C GLU A 404 6.88 -11.92 -21.70
N ALA A 405 5.57 -12.02 -21.91
CA ALA A 405 4.97 -12.24 -23.23
C ALA A 405 5.31 -11.10 -24.20
N LEU A 406 5.19 -9.84 -23.76
CA LEU A 406 5.54 -8.66 -24.55
C LEU A 406 7.02 -8.64 -24.93
N ASN A 407 7.93 -9.05 -24.03
CA ASN A 407 9.35 -9.17 -24.31
C ASN A 407 9.62 -10.19 -25.43
N GLN A 408 9.02 -11.38 -25.36
CA GLN A 408 9.14 -12.40 -26.41
C GLN A 408 8.57 -11.92 -27.76
N SER A 409 7.40 -11.25 -27.76
CA SER A 409 6.82 -10.66 -28.97
C SER A 409 7.69 -9.53 -29.54
N MET A 410 8.25 -8.67 -28.70
CA MET A 410 9.17 -7.60 -29.11
C MET A 410 10.41 -8.15 -29.81
N ILE A 411 11.06 -9.17 -29.24
CA ILE A 411 12.23 -9.83 -29.84
C ILE A 411 11.87 -10.44 -31.20
N ALA A 412 10.70 -11.08 -31.31
CA ALA A 412 10.20 -11.69 -32.54
C ALA A 412 9.76 -10.68 -33.62
N MET A 413 9.56 -9.40 -33.25
CA MET A 413 9.11 -8.32 -34.14
C MET A 413 10.19 -7.25 -34.40
N LEU A 414 11.45 -7.51 -34.02
CA LEU A 414 12.58 -6.63 -34.35
C LEU A 414 12.75 -6.50 -35.89
N PRO A 415 13.08 -5.30 -36.41
CA PRO A 415 13.26 -5.10 -37.84
C PRO A 415 14.53 -5.80 -38.36
N PRO A 416 14.60 -6.15 -39.66
CA PRO A 416 15.84 -6.62 -40.28
C PRO A 416 16.99 -5.61 -40.09
N GLY A 417 18.20 -6.06 -39.79
CA GLY A 417 19.30 -5.18 -39.38
C GLY A 417 19.43 -5.00 -37.85
N SER A 418 18.73 -5.81 -37.05
CA SER A 418 18.82 -5.78 -35.57
C SER A 418 19.79 -6.80 -34.98
N GLU A 419 20.50 -7.57 -35.82
CA GLU A 419 21.23 -8.78 -35.44
C GLU A 419 22.33 -8.49 -34.39
N ASP A 420 23.02 -7.36 -34.52
CA ASP A 420 24.13 -6.94 -33.64
C ASP A 420 23.70 -6.71 -32.18
N TYR A 421 22.44 -6.34 -31.92
CA TYR A 421 21.92 -6.02 -30.58
C TYR A 421 20.77 -6.91 -30.11
N LEU A 422 20.19 -7.75 -30.98
CA LEU A 422 19.15 -8.73 -30.62
C LEU A 422 19.56 -9.60 -29.44
N THR A 423 20.83 -10.04 -29.38
CA THR A 423 21.32 -10.88 -28.27
C THR A 423 21.48 -10.14 -26.94
N LEU A 424 21.45 -8.79 -26.95
CA LEU A 424 21.48 -7.94 -25.76
C LEU A 424 20.06 -7.67 -25.25
N LEU A 425 19.11 -7.42 -26.15
CA LEU A 425 17.69 -7.31 -25.78
C LEU A 425 17.11 -8.64 -25.29
N ALA A 426 17.50 -9.77 -25.90
CA ALA A 426 17.02 -11.10 -25.52
C ALA A 426 17.60 -11.66 -24.22
N ARG A 427 18.53 -10.96 -23.56
CA ARG A 427 19.16 -11.39 -22.30
C ARG A 427 18.71 -10.52 -21.15
N SER A 428 17.91 -11.08 -20.24
CA SER A 428 17.74 -10.47 -18.92
C SER A 428 19.05 -10.54 -18.13
N TYR A 429 19.31 -9.53 -17.30
CA TYR A 429 20.48 -9.49 -16.42
C TYR A 429 20.53 -10.63 -15.38
N ARG A 430 19.42 -11.34 -15.15
CA ARG A 430 19.35 -12.53 -14.30
C ARG A 430 19.04 -13.78 -15.12
N THR A 431 19.85 -14.83 -14.95
CA THR A 431 19.45 -16.19 -15.33
C THR A 431 18.21 -16.60 -14.53
N ARG A 432 17.07 -16.80 -15.20
CA ARG A 432 15.79 -17.16 -14.56
C ARG A 432 15.88 -18.53 -13.87
N THR A 433 16.15 -18.54 -12.57
CA THR A 433 15.80 -19.66 -11.68
C THR A 433 14.29 -19.64 -11.46
N GLY A 434 13.57 -20.62 -12.00
CA GLY A 434 12.11 -20.62 -12.00
C GLY A 434 11.47 -20.91 -10.64
N GLY A 435 10.18 -20.56 -10.50
CA GLY A 435 9.32 -21.03 -9.41
C GLY A 435 9.42 -20.26 -8.10
N GLY A 436 9.04 -18.98 -8.08
CA GLY A 436 8.94 -18.20 -6.85
C GLY A 436 7.98 -17.01 -6.96
N SER A 437 6.76 -17.15 -6.44
CA SER A 437 5.85 -16.02 -6.22
C SER A 437 6.34 -15.20 -5.02
N GLY A 438 7.15 -14.18 -5.30
CA GLY A 438 7.68 -13.24 -4.31
C GLY A 438 7.12 -11.84 -4.54
N GLY A 439 6.36 -11.32 -3.57
CA GLY A 439 5.72 -10.00 -3.70
C GLY A 439 6.72 -8.85 -3.81
N GLY A 440 6.39 -7.85 -4.63
CA GLY A 440 7.21 -6.64 -4.80
C GLY A 440 7.34 -5.86 -3.49
N GLY A 441 8.55 -5.80 -2.94
CA GLY A 441 8.84 -5.04 -1.72
C GLY A 441 8.72 -3.54 -1.97
N ARG A 442 7.74 -2.87 -1.34
CA ARG A 442 7.63 -1.41 -1.34
C ARG A 442 8.89 -0.81 -0.68
N GLY A 443 9.55 0.11 -1.38
CA GLY A 443 10.83 0.68 -0.94
C GLY A 443 10.73 1.44 0.37
N GLY A 444 11.50 1.02 1.37
CA GLY A 444 11.59 1.70 2.67
C GLY A 444 12.30 3.06 2.56
N SER A 445 11.77 4.07 3.24
CA SER A 445 12.34 5.43 3.29
C SER A 445 13.68 5.46 4.02
N ALA A 446 14.72 6.00 3.37
CA ALA A 446 16.03 6.16 4.00
C ALA A 446 16.03 7.24 5.10
N HIS A 447 16.54 6.91 6.29
CA HIS A 447 16.92 7.91 7.29
C HIS A 447 18.23 8.62 6.89
N PRO A 448 18.32 9.96 6.93
CA PRO A 448 19.59 10.65 6.96
C PRO A 448 20.25 10.48 8.35
N GLY A 449 21.53 10.08 8.37
CA GLY A 449 22.25 9.79 9.61
C GLY A 449 22.58 11.05 10.43
N GLY A 450 22.43 10.96 11.75
CA GLY A 450 22.83 12.03 12.68
C GLY A 450 24.34 12.14 12.81
N ALA A 451 24.91 13.30 12.41
CA ALA A 451 26.32 13.60 12.61
C ALA A 451 26.66 13.79 14.11
N GLY A 452 27.88 13.37 14.50
CA GLY A 452 28.28 13.30 15.91
C GLY A 452 28.46 14.67 16.59
N ARG A 453 28.08 14.74 17.87
CA ARG A 453 28.44 15.86 18.76
C ARG A 453 29.86 15.67 19.32
N VAL A 454 30.73 16.65 19.06
CA VAL A 454 31.92 16.93 19.88
C VAL A 454 31.66 18.24 20.63
N GLY A 455 31.98 18.31 21.91
CA GLY A 455 31.68 19.47 22.77
C GLY A 455 32.72 20.59 22.66
N GLY A 456 32.30 21.83 22.92
CA GLY A 456 33.17 23.01 22.94
C GLY A 456 32.52 24.20 23.66
N SER A 457 33.01 24.49 24.86
CA SER A 457 32.64 25.60 25.76
C SER A 457 32.43 26.98 25.12
N GLY A 458 31.41 27.74 25.55
CA GLY A 458 31.34 29.18 25.28
C GLY A 458 30.06 29.89 25.77
N GLY A 459 30.24 30.92 26.59
CA GLY A 459 29.23 31.92 26.95
C GLY A 459 29.87 32.98 27.87
N PRO A 460 29.15 34.03 28.34
CA PRO A 460 27.79 34.45 27.96
C PRO A 460 27.74 35.92 27.48
N GLY A 461 26.65 36.31 26.80
CA GLY A 461 26.31 37.71 26.52
C GLY A 461 25.14 37.83 25.53
N GLY A 462 24.33 38.89 25.54
CA GLY A 462 24.31 40.00 26.51
C GLY A 462 23.70 41.28 25.93
N SER A 463 22.40 41.52 26.17
CA SER A 463 21.62 42.75 25.84
C SER A 463 21.54 43.17 24.36
N GLY A 464 20.32 43.47 23.89
CA GLY A 464 20.08 43.99 22.54
C GLY A 464 18.61 43.96 22.12
N GLY A 465 17.79 44.89 22.64
CA GLY A 465 16.39 45.06 22.24
C GLY A 465 16.19 46.35 21.42
N PRO A 466 15.24 46.39 20.47
CA PRO A 466 14.95 47.60 19.70
C PRO A 466 13.78 48.41 20.27
N ALA A 467 14.04 49.67 20.62
CA ALA A 467 13.11 50.74 20.28
C ALA A 467 13.24 51.02 18.76
N GLY A 468 12.28 51.64 18.07
CA GLY A 468 11.06 52.28 18.55
C GLY A 468 10.92 53.69 17.96
N GLY A 469 10.47 53.76 16.70
CA GLY A 469 10.03 54.99 16.03
C GLY A 469 11.10 55.81 15.30
N ARG A 470 10.98 55.88 13.98
CA ARG A 470 10.26 57.00 13.32
C ARG A 470 9.69 56.56 11.98
#